data_AF-A0AAJ1MN58-F1
#
_entry.id   AF-A0AAJ1MN58-F1
#
_cell.length_a   1.000
_cell.length_b   1.000
_cell.length_c   1.000
_cell.angle_alpha   90.00
_cell.angle_beta   90.00
_cell.angle_gamma   90.00
#
_symmetry.space_group_name_H-M   'P 1'
#
loop_
_entity.id
_entity.type
_entity.pdbx_description
1 polymer ?
#
loop_
_entity_poly.entity_id
_entity_poly.type
_entity_poly.pdbx_seq_one_letter_code
_entity_poly.pdbx_strand_id
1 'polypeptide(L)'
;MFNFLLLLLSSLFNILFSNRKDLILTLMVLKKENQIYKRQFNQKQIQDLTKRSDRILFSIISNLSKRAVRHLTIIKPSPLLDWQRRFIKSFWSYKHKTPGRKPVSSEIKKLILEMKQTNPLWGCHRIADELKKVGIDLNPTTVNRIIQTFRKQGKIQPTGSWKKFLKAHWDTLFAMDFMTIDTLLGKRLYLLLIIELNLRKIVRFDITQNPTREFVKQRIQLFSEDFPEQLTLIYDNAPQFTTIDYSAYEIDGVNTAPAAPNMNAFIERTIGSIWREALDHFLLISEKQIKKIVQEYVDYYNHYRPHQGINRIPDGENCFSFGSIKKKPVLGGLHHHYYRSSA
;
A
#
# COMPACT_ATOMS: atom_id res chain seq x y z
N MET A 1 51.82 32.35 -39.26
CA MET A 1 53.14 32.20 -38.61
C MET A 1 53.48 33.30 -37.62
N PHE A 2 53.23 34.59 -37.93
CA PHE A 2 53.60 35.72 -37.05
C PHE A 2 53.00 35.66 -35.63
N ASN A 3 51.71 35.32 -35.49
CA ASN A 3 51.06 35.16 -34.17
C ASN A 3 51.65 34.00 -33.33
N PHE A 4 52.11 32.93 -33.98
CA PHE A 4 52.67 31.77 -33.27
C PHE A 4 54.05 32.09 -32.70
N LEU A 5 54.87 32.84 -33.46
CA LEU A 5 56.17 33.34 -33.03
C LEU A 5 56.06 34.36 -31.88
N LEU A 6 55.07 35.25 -31.93
CA LEU A 6 54.76 36.20 -30.85
C LEU A 6 54.29 35.50 -29.56
N LEU A 7 53.49 34.44 -29.68
CA LEU A 7 53.08 33.60 -28.54
C LEU A 7 54.28 32.84 -27.96
N LEU A 8 55.17 32.31 -28.80
CA LEU A 8 56.40 31.65 -28.37
C LEU A 8 57.33 32.61 -27.63
N LEU A 9 57.59 33.79 -28.20
CA LEU A 9 58.46 34.81 -27.61
C LEU A 9 57.88 35.36 -26.30
N SER A 10 56.58 35.65 -26.25
CA SER A 10 55.92 36.09 -25.00
C SER A 10 55.88 35.00 -23.94
N SER A 11 55.78 33.72 -24.33
CA SER A 11 55.87 32.59 -23.40
C SER A 11 57.27 32.42 -22.83
N LEU A 12 58.31 32.55 -23.67
CA LEU A 12 59.72 32.50 -23.27
C LEU A 12 60.10 33.65 -22.35
N PHE A 13 59.64 34.86 -22.68
CA PHE A 13 59.83 36.05 -21.84
C PHE A 13 59.12 35.91 -20.48
N ASN A 14 57.92 35.34 -20.46
CA ASN A 14 57.24 35.05 -19.19
C ASN A 14 57.93 33.96 -18.37
N ILE A 15 58.54 32.93 -18.98
CA ILE A 15 59.32 31.91 -18.27
C ILE A 15 60.55 32.52 -17.58
N LEU A 16 61.20 33.49 -18.23
CA LEU A 16 62.39 34.17 -17.72
C LEU A 16 62.07 35.16 -16.58
N PHE A 17 60.89 35.79 -16.58
CA PHE A 17 60.55 36.86 -15.64
C PHE A 17 59.42 36.53 -14.63
N SER A 18 58.82 35.33 -14.68
CA SER A 18 57.72 34.96 -13.79
C SER A 18 58.18 34.20 -12.54
N ASN A 19 57.56 34.50 -11.41
CA ASN A 19 57.74 33.75 -10.16
C ASN A 19 57.24 32.30 -10.34
N ARG A 20 57.91 31.31 -9.72
CA ARG A 20 57.55 29.86 -9.83
C ARG A 20 56.06 29.59 -9.56
N LYS A 21 55.46 30.36 -8.66
CA LYS A 21 54.02 30.30 -8.34
C LYS A 21 53.12 30.66 -9.54
N ASP A 22 53.44 31.74 -10.26
CA ASP A 22 52.67 32.19 -11.42
C ASP A 22 52.77 31.18 -12.58
N LEU A 23 53.94 30.56 -12.76
CA LEU A 23 54.16 29.52 -13.76
C LEU A 23 53.27 28.29 -13.49
N ILE A 24 53.23 27.82 -12.24
CA ILE A 24 52.41 26.67 -11.84
C ILE A 24 50.92 26.97 -12.04
N LEU A 25 50.45 28.16 -11.63
CA LEU A 25 49.06 28.57 -11.81
C LEU A 25 48.68 28.69 -13.29
N THR A 26 49.58 29.21 -14.12
CA THR A 26 49.39 29.30 -15.58
C THR A 26 49.27 27.90 -16.20
N LEU A 27 50.14 26.96 -15.81
CA LEU A 27 50.05 25.57 -16.24
C LEU A 27 48.72 24.90 -15.80
N MET A 28 48.24 25.19 -14.59
CA MET A 28 46.94 24.70 -14.12
C MET A 28 45.78 25.24 -14.96
N VAL A 29 45.80 26.52 -15.32
CA VAL A 29 44.79 27.14 -16.20
C VAL A 29 44.79 26.47 -17.56
N LEU A 30 45.95 26.39 -18.22
CA LEU A 30 46.09 25.82 -19.57
C LEU A 30 45.76 24.33 -19.62
N LYS A 31 46.16 23.56 -18.59
CA LYS A 31 45.80 22.14 -18.48
C LYS A 31 44.29 21.97 -18.32
N LYS A 32 43.65 22.85 -17.56
CA LYS A 32 42.21 22.81 -17.34
C LYS A 32 41.42 23.21 -18.59
N GLU A 33 41.87 24.25 -19.26
CA GLU A 33 41.33 24.70 -20.54
C GLU A 33 41.41 23.59 -21.60
N ASN A 34 42.55 22.90 -21.71
CA ASN A 34 42.67 21.71 -22.56
C ASN A 34 41.68 20.59 -22.20
N GLN A 35 41.41 20.37 -20.91
CA GLN A 35 40.39 19.39 -20.51
C GLN A 35 38.98 19.80 -20.94
N ILE A 36 38.66 21.09 -20.90
CA ILE A 36 37.36 21.61 -21.35
C ILE A 36 37.25 21.49 -22.86
N TYR A 37 38.30 21.83 -23.61
CA TYR A 37 38.35 21.64 -25.06
C TYR A 37 38.18 20.18 -25.47
N LYS A 38 38.85 19.24 -24.79
CA LYS A 38 38.67 17.79 -25.04
C LYS A 38 37.22 17.33 -24.80
N ARG A 39 36.54 17.90 -23.79
CA ARG A 39 35.11 17.60 -23.54
C ARG A 39 34.21 18.18 -24.63
N GLN A 40 34.47 19.41 -25.06
CA GLN A 40 33.74 20.06 -26.16
C GLN A 40 33.87 19.28 -27.46
N PHE A 41 35.09 18.86 -27.81
CA PHE A 41 35.37 18.06 -29.00
C PHE A 41 34.64 16.71 -28.97
N ASN A 42 34.68 16.00 -27.85
CA ASN A 42 34.06 14.68 -27.72
C ASN A 42 32.52 14.72 -27.71
N GLN A 43 31.89 15.85 -27.37
CA GLN A 43 30.43 15.94 -27.22
C GLN A 43 29.70 16.63 -28.39
N LYS A 44 30.41 17.09 -29.44
CA LYS A 44 29.84 17.78 -30.62
C LYS A 44 28.81 18.88 -30.28
N GLN A 45 29.01 19.62 -29.19
CA GLN A 45 28.12 20.70 -28.75
C GLN A 45 28.87 22.02 -28.54
N ILE A 46 28.22 23.12 -28.93
CA ILE A 46 28.74 24.51 -28.88
C ILE A 46 28.36 25.23 -27.55
N GLN A 47 27.63 24.56 -26.63
CA GLN A 47 27.21 25.20 -25.37
C GLN A 47 28.26 25.10 -24.24
N ASP A 48 28.14 26.01 -23.27
CA ASP A 48 29.07 26.24 -22.14
C ASP A 48 29.25 25.00 -21.25
N LEU A 49 30.26 24.17 -21.56
CA LEU A 49 30.60 22.93 -20.86
C LEU A 49 31.42 23.14 -19.56
N THR A 50 31.44 24.37 -19.02
CA THR A 50 32.12 24.66 -17.75
C THR A 50 31.36 24.05 -16.57
N LYS A 51 31.95 23.06 -15.89
CA LYS A 51 31.35 22.46 -14.68
C LYS A 51 31.48 23.41 -13.49
N ARG A 52 30.64 23.25 -12.46
CA ARG A 52 30.75 24.01 -11.18
C ARG A 52 32.17 23.95 -10.60
N SER A 53 32.84 22.81 -10.68
CA SER A 53 34.24 22.63 -10.25
C SER A 53 35.22 23.51 -11.03
N ASP A 54 35.00 23.68 -12.33
CA ASP A 54 35.87 24.42 -13.22
C ASP A 54 35.71 25.92 -12.93
N ARG A 55 34.47 26.37 -12.69
CA ARG A 55 34.13 27.74 -12.26
C ARG A 55 34.77 28.10 -10.92
N ILE A 56 34.74 27.18 -9.95
CA ILE A 56 35.40 27.36 -8.64
C ILE A 56 36.91 27.44 -8.81
N LEU A 57 37.52 26.53 -9.58
CA LEU A 57 38.97 26.52 -9.82
C LEU A 57 39.43 27.84 -10.45
N PHE A 58 38.76 28.31 -11.51
CA PHE A 58 39.12 29.58 -12.14
C PHE A 58 38.89 30.79 -11.22
N SER A 59 37.87 30.75 -10.36
CA SER A 59 37.63 31.79 -9.34
C SER A 59 38.75 31.84 -8.29
N ILE A 60 39.30 30.69 -7.92
CA ILE A 60 40.44 30.60 -6.99
C ILE A 60 41.70 31.12 -7.67
N ILE A 61 41.98 30.68 -8.90
CA ILE A 61 43.18 31.10 -9.63
C ILE A 61 43.12 32.60 -9.97
N SER A 62 41.94 33.16 -10.29
CA SER A 62 41.79 34.60 -10.55
C SER A 62 42.04 35.47 -9.31
N ASN A 63 41.78 34.94 -8.12
CA ASN A 63 42.15 35.58 -6.85
C ASN A 63 43.66 35.49 -6.58
N LEU A 64 44.33 34.40 -6.98
CA LEU A 64 45.74 34.15 -6.67
C LEU A 64 46.71 34.79 -7.66
N SER A 65 46.38 34.78 -8.96
CA SER A 65 47.23 35.37 -10.00
C SER A 65 46.40 35.88 -11.17
N LYS A 66 46.36 37.22 -11.28
CA LYS A 66 45.77 37.89 -12.44
C LYS A 66 46.57 37.62 -13.72
N ARG A 67 47.86 37.28 -13.63
CA ARG A 67 48.72 36.96 -14.78
C ARG A 67 48.37 35.61 -15.37
N ALA A 68 48.18 34.59 -14.54
CA ALA A 68 47.83 33.23 -14.99
C ALA A 68 46.51 33.20 -15.79
N VAL A 69 45.53 34.01 -15.37
CA VAL A 69 44.23 34.11 -16.04
C VAL A 69 44.28 34.83 -17.39
N ARG A 70 45.29 35.67 -17.67
CA ARG A 70 45.44 36.34 -18.98
C ARG A 70 45.65 35.35 -20.13
N HIS A 71 46.14 34.15 -19.82
CA HIS A 71 46.36 33.09 -20.80
C HIS A 71 45.12 32.24 -21.09
N LEU A 72 44.02 32.47 -20.35
CA LEU A 72 42.77 31.78 -20.54
C LEU A 72 42.06 32.35 -21.78
N THR A 73 41.82 31.52 -22.79
CA THR A 73 41.19 31.92 -24.07
C THR A 73 39.74 31.47 -24.19
N ILE A 74 39.37 30.38 -23.50
CA ILE A 74 38.06 29.72 -23.61
C ILE A 74 36.90 30.47 -22.92
N ILE A 75 37.17 31.29 -21.90
CA ILE A 75 36.16 32.04 -21.13
C ILE A 75 36.45 33.55 -21.23
N LYS A 76 35.42 34.33 -21.56
CA LYS A 76 35.50 35.80 -21.56
C LYS A 76 35.69 36.35 -20.13
N PRO A 77 36.30 37.54 -19.96
CA PRO A 77 36.54 38.11 -18.62
C PRO A 77 35.29 38.30 -17.74
N SER A 78 34.13 38.63 -18.34
CA SER A 78 32.89 38.90 -17.59
C SER A 78 32.36 37.69 -16.79
N PRO A 79 32.12 36.51 -17.42
CA PRO A 79 31.74 35.29 -16.69
C PRO A 79 32.68 34.89 -15.56
N LEU A 80 33.99 35.09 -15.75
CA LEU A 80 34.99 34.76 -14.74
C LEU A 80 34.87 35.65 -13.49
N LEU A 81 34.67 36.96 -13.69
CA LEU A 81 34.46 37.91 -12.59
C LEU A 81 33.16 37.60 -11.82
N ASP A 82 32.11 37.16 -12.52
CA ASP A 82 30.86 36.75 -11.87
C ASP A 82 31.03 35.49 -11.02
N TRP A 83 31.81 34.51 -11.48
CA TRP A 83 32.12 33.33 -10.68
C TRP A 83 32.95 33.68 -9.46
N GLN A 84 33.93 34.57 -9.61
CA GLN A 84 34.77 35.07 -8.52
C GLN A 84 33.93 35.76 -7.45
N ARG A 85 33.01 36.67 -7.83
CA ARG A 85 32.08 37.33 -6.90
C ARG A 85 31.20 36.33 -6.15
N ARG A 86 30.66 35.33 -6.85
CA ARG A 86 29.82 34.28 -6.23
C ARG A 86 30.62 33.41 -5.26
N PHE A 87 31.86 33.05 -5.61
CA PHE A 87 32.77 32.28 -4.76
C PHE A 87 33.10 33.05 -3.48
N ILE A 88 33.50 34.32 -3.60
CA ILE A 88 33.78 35.20 -2.45
C ILE A 88 32.53 35.35 -1.57
N LYS A 89 31.37 35.65 -2.16
CA LYS A 89 30.12 35.77 -1.42
C LYS A 89 29.80 34.48 -0.65
N SER A 90 29.96 33.32 -1.27
CA SER A 90 29.70 32.03 -0.62
C SER A 90 30.72 31.68 0.46
N PHE A 91 31.99 32.07 0.30
CA PHE A 91 33.06 31.80 1.27
C PHE A 91 32.89 32.64 2.54
N TRP A 92 32.43 33.89 2.40
CA TRP A 92 32.24 34.82 3.51
C TRP A 92 30.80 34.90 4.04
N SER A 93 29.85 34.13 3.48
CA SER A 93 28.48 34.08 4.00
C SER A 93 28.38 33.13 5.20
N TYR A 94 28.32 33.70 6.41
CA TYR A 94 27.93 32.94 7.60
C TYR A 94 26.44 32.61 7.55
N LYS A 95 26.07 31.34 7.78
CA LYS A 95 24.67 30.94 7.98
C LYS A 95 24.18 31.49 9.32
N HIS A 96 23.56 32.66 9.32
CA HIS A 96 22.81 33.13 10.48
C HIS A 96 21.59 32.21 10.68
N LYS A 97 21.56 31.43 11.77
CA LYS A 97 20.36 30.76 12.25
C LYS A 97 19.65 31.72 13.21
N THR A 98 18.64 32.42 12.74
CA THR A 98 17.72 33.12 13.65
C THR A 98 16.97 32.08 14.50
N PRO A 99 16.77 32.30 15.81
CA PRO A 99 15.95 31.42 16.62
C PRO A 99 14.51 31.45 16.08
N GLY A 100 14.10 30.37 15.42
CA GLY A 100 12.71 30.24 14.98
C GLY A 100 11.75 30.14 16.16
N ARG A 101 10.44 30.35 15.91
CA ARG A 101 9.36 30.14 16.88
C ARG A 101 9.54 28.81 17.63
N LYS A 102 9.43 28.84 18.96
CA LYS A 102 9.53 27.63 19.80
C LYS A 102 8.62 26.52 19.23
N PRO A 103 9.15 25.32 18.98
CA PRO A 103 8.35 24.24 18.40
C PRO A 103 7.30 23.78 19.40
N VAL A 104 6.13 23.36 18.90
CA VAL A 104 5.12 22.66 19.69
C VAL A 104 5.75 21.41 20.30
N SER A 105 5.43 21.14 21.57
CA SER A 105 5.95 20.00 22.34
C SER A 105 5.66 18.66 21.64
N SER A 106 6.51 17.67 21.90
CA SER A 106 6.37 16.32 21.36
C SER A 106 5.08 15.64 21.85
N GLU A 107 4.66 15.92 23.08
CA GLU A 107 3.44 15.41 23.71
C GLU A 107 2.19 15.86 22.96
N ILE A 108 2.05 17.16 22.70
CA ILE A 108 0.91 17.70 21.95
C ILE A 108 0.88 17.16 20.51
N LYS A 109 2.05 16.98 19.88
CA LYS A 109 2.12 16.33 18.56
C LYS A 109 1.67 14.88 18.61
N LYS A 110 2.03 14.11 19.64
CA LYS A 110 1.56 12.73 19.83
C LYS A 110 0.05 12.69 20.05
N LEU A 111 -0.50 13.60 20.87
CA LEU A 111 -1.93 13.72 21.09
C LEU A 111 -2.68 14.03 19.79
N ILE A 112 -2.20 14.98 18.99
CA ILE A 112 -2.78 15.29 17.66
C ILE A 112 -2.76 14.07 16.74
N LEU A 113 -1.67 13.28 16.77
CA LEU A 113 -1.56 12.05 15.99
C LEU A 113 -2.60 11.02 16.42
N GLU A 114 -2.74 10.78 17.72
CA GLU A 114 -3.70 9.84 18.29
C GLU A 114 -5.15 10.27 17.96
N MET A 115 -5.51 11.52 18.23
CA MET A 115 -6.84 12.06 17.89
C MET A 115 -7.17 11.87 16.41
N LYS A 116 -6.20 12.07 15.51
CA LYS A 116 -6.40 11.89 14.06
C LYS A 116 -6.46 10.42 13.64
N GLN A 117 -5.76 9.52 14.31
CA GLN A 117 -5.80 8.08 14.04
C GLN A 117 -7.11 7.45 14.54
N THR A 118 -7.55 7.84 15.73
CA THR A 118 -8.82 7.42 16.33
C THR A 118 -10.02 8.01 15.57
N ASN A 119 -9.90 9.26 15.10
CA ASN A 119 -10.96 9.96 14.37
C ASN A 119 -10.51 10.41 12.97
N PRO A 120 -10.45 9.50 11.98
CA PRO A 120 -9.95 9.80 10.63
C PRO A 120 -10.68 10.95 9.95
N LEU A 121 -11.98 11.11 10.18
CA LEU A 121 -12.80 12.15 9.55
C LEU A 121 -12.54 13.57 10.07
N TRP A 122 -11.88 13.71 11.24
CA TRP A 122 -11.69 15.04 11.84
C TRP A 122 -10.69 15.89 11.06
N GLY A 123 -11.12 17.09 10.64
CA GLY A 123 -10.26 18.10 10.03
C GLY A 123 -9.39 18.83 11.06
N CYS A 124 -8.45 19.65 10.59
CA CYS A 124 -7.57 20.42 11.47
C CYS A 124 -8.31 21.44 12.35
N HIS A 125 -9.42 22.01 11.87
CA HIS A 125 -10.28 22.90 12.65
C HIS A 125 -10.92 22.16 13.82
N ARG A 126 -11.62 21.05 13.55
CA ARG A 126 -12.25 20.23 14.60
C ARG A 126 -11.24 19.76 15.64
N ILE A 127 -10.05 19.30 15.22
CA ILE A 127 -9.00 18.89 16.17
C ILE A 127 -8.52 20.07 17.02
N ALA A 128 -8.37 21.27 16.44
CA ALA A 128 -8.01 22.47 17.20
C ALA A 128 -9.10 22.85 18.21
N ASP A 129 -10.37 22.78 17.82
CA ASP A 129 -11.51 23.08 18.71
C ASP A 129 -11.59 22.07 19.86
N GLU A 130 -11.37 20.78 19.60
CA GLU A 130 -11.31 19.75 20.65
C GLU A 130 -10.11 19.96 21.60
N LEU A 131 -8.93 20.32 21.08
CA LEU A 131 -7.78 20.67 21.91
C LEU A 131 -8.04 21.89 22.79
N LYS A 132 -8.80 22.86 22.27
CA LYS A 132 -9.19 24.06 23.00
C LYS A 132 -10.07 23.72 24.21
N LYS A 133 -10.94 22.70 24.12
CA LYS A 133 -11.73 22.22 25.28
C LYS A 133 -10.86 21.68 26.41
N VAL A 134 -9.70 21.12 26.09
CA VAL A 134 -8.73 20.56 27.06
C VAL A 134 -7.70 21.63 27.50
N GLY A 135 -7.92 22.90 27.15
CA GLY A 135 -7.04 24.01 27.54
C GLY A 135 -5.80 24.19 26.67
N ILE A 136 -5.70 23.48 25.53
CA ILE A 136 -4.58 23.60 24.59
C ILE A 136 -5.02 24.47 23.40
N ASP A 137 -4.67 25.76 23.43
CA ASP A 137 -4.98 26.67 22.33
C ASP A 137 -3.93 26.59 21.21
N LEU A 138 -4.32 25.95 20.10
CA LEU A 138 -3.50 25.83 18.90
C LEU A 138 -4.27 26.32 17.68
N ASN A 139 -3.60 27.15 16.87
CA ASN A 139 -4.16 27.57 15.59
C ASN A 139 -4.36 26.35 14.66
N PRO A 140 -5.51 26.20 13.98
CA PRO A 140 -5.79 25.11 13.03
C PRO A 140 -4.71 24.92 11.96
N THR A 141 -4.04 26.00 11.53
CA THR A 141 -2.91 25.91 10.58
C THR A 141 -1.70 25.18 11.15
N THR A 142 -1.45 25.30 12.46
CA THR A 142 -0.38 24.58 13.16
C THR A 142 -0.72 23.10 13.25
N VAL A 143 -1.97 22.77 13.60
CA VAL A 143 -2.49 21.40 13.61
C VAL A 143 -2.37 20.78 12.22
N ASN A 144 -2.77 21.49 11.17
CA ASN A 144 -2.63 21.02 9.78
C ASN A 144 -1.17 20.73 9.43
N ARG A 145 -0.23 21.63 9.77
CA ARG A 145 1.21 21.42 9.51
C ARG A 145 1.74 20.16 10.21
N ILE A 146 1.30 19.90 11.44
CA ILE A 146 1.67 18.70 12.19
C ILE A 146 1.11 17.45 11.51
N ILE A 147 -0.18 17.45 11.15
CA ILE A 147 -0.83 16.34 10.43
C ILE A 147 -0.11 16.05 9.10
N GLN A 148 0.24 17.09 8.33
CA GLN A 148 0.95 16.93 7.06
C GLN A 148 2.36 16.36 7.26
N THR A 149 3.03 16.72 8.36
CA THR A 149 4.33 16.13 8.70
C THR A 149 4.20 14.64 8.99
N PHE A 150 3.17 14.23 9.73
CA PHE A 150 2.91 12.82 10.01
C PHE A 150 2.44 12.02 8.79
N ARG A 151 1.71 12.64 7.85
CA ARG A 151 1.40 12.05 6.54
C ARG A 151 2.67 11.78 5.73
N LYS A 152 3.59 12.76 5.66
CA LYS A 152 4.89 12.58 4.99
C LYS A 152 5.75 11.48 5.62
N GLN A 153 5.61 11.26 6.93
CA GLN A 153 6.26 10.17 7.65
C GLN A 153 5.52 8.82 7.54
N GLY A 154 4.37 8.76 6.85
CA GLY A 154 3.56 7.54 6.73
C GLY A 154 2.79 7.15 7.99
N LYS A 155 2.74 8.01 9.03
CA LYS A 155 2.05 7.70 10.30
C LYS A 155 0.54 7.93 10.25
N ILE A 156 0.08 8.75 9.31
CA ILE A 156 -1.34 9.00 9.06
C ILE A 156 -1.65 8.54 7.64
N GLN A 157 -2.50 7.52 7.53
CA GLN A 157 -2.98 7.03 6.26
C GLN A 157 -4.08 7.96 5.69
N PRO A 158 -4.28 7.99 4.36
CA PRO A 158 -5.44 8.64 3.77
C PRO A 158 -6.74 8.14 4.41
N THR A 159 -7.71 9.04 4.57
CA THR A 159 -9.06 8.69 5.02
C THR A 159 -9.71 7.74 4.03
N GLY A 160 -10.30 6.65 4.54
CA GLY A 160 -11.11 5.73 3.75
C GLY A 160 -10.34 4.61 3.05
N SER A 161 -9.59 3.78 3.80
CA SER A 161 -9.18 2.48 3.23
C SER A 161 -10.44 1.64 3.00
N TRP A 162 -10.61 1.05 1.81
CA TRP A 162 -11.65 0.05 1.51
C TRP A 162 -11.79 -0.99 2.63
N LYS A 163 -10.68 -1.40 3.25
CA LYS A 163 -10.67 -2.31 4.40
C LYS A 163 -11.49 -1.81 5.61
N LYS A 164 -11.43 -0.52 5.94
CA LYS A 164 -12.22 0.08 7.04
C LYS A 164 -13.68 0.25 6.66
N PHE A 165 -13.96 0.60 5.40
CA PHE A 165 -15.32 0.70 4.88
C PHE A 165 -16.01 -0.66 4.91
N LEU A 166 -15.38 -1.69 4.34
CA LEU A 166 -15.87 -3.07 4.40
C LEU A 166 -15.99 -3.53 5.85
N LYS A 167 -15.08 -3.15 6.75
CA LYS A 167 -15.20 -3.46 8.18
C LYS A 167 -16.43 -2.90 8.88
N ALA A 168 -16.95 -1.77 8.42
CA ALA A 168 -18.20 -1.25 8.95
C ALA A 168 -19.44 -2.00 8.42
N HIS A 169 -19.30 -2.74 7.31
CA HIS A 169 -20.43 -3.41 6.65
C HIS A 169 -20.32 -4.95 6.69
N TRP A 170 -19.20 -5.52 7.14
CA TRP A 170 -18.94 -6.98 7.05
C TRP A 170 -20.04 -7.82 7.70
N ASP A 171 -20.65 -7.34 8.78
CA ASP A 171 -21.68 -8.09 9.53
C ASP A 171 -22.98 -8.26 8.72
N THR A 172 -23.21 -7.43 7.69
CA THR A 172 -24.40 -7.51 6.83
C THR A 172 -24.11 -8.14 5.46
N LEU A 173 -22.86 -8.56 5.20
CA LEU A 173 -22.44 -9.11 3.91
C LEU A 173 -22.53 -10.64 3.89
N PHE A 174 -23.34 -11.15 2.97
CA PHE A 174 -23.50 -12.56 2.68
C PHE A 174 -23.14 -12.85 1.23
N ALA A 175 -22.75 -14.09 0.95
CA ALA A 175 -22.53 -14.57 -0.41
C ALA A 175 -23.29 -15.88 -0.63
N MET A 176 -23.79 -16.09 -1.85
CA MET A 176 -24.40 -17.34 -2.28
C MET A 176 -23.80 -17.84 -3.58
N ASP A 177 -23.79 -19.16 -3.74
CA ASP A 177 -23.32 -19.85 -4.93
C ASP A 177 -23.81 -21.31 -4.96
N PHE A 178 -23.82 -21.90 -6.16
CA PHE A 178 -24.10 -23.31 -6.38
C PHE A 178 -22.81 -24.11 -6.59
N MET A 179 -22.68 -25.18 -5.82
CA MET A 179 -21.74 -26.26 -6.11
C MET A 179 -22.44 -27.37 -6.88
N THR A 180 -21.81 -27.89 -7.93
CA THR A 180 -22.26 -29.13 -8.60
C THR A 180 -21.63 -30.34 -7.95
N ILE A 181 -22.39 -31.41 -7.71
CA ILE A 181 -21.94 -32.69 -7.14
C ILE A 181 -22.45 -33.83 -8.03
N ASP A 182 -21.53 -34.60 -8.61
CA ASP A 182 -21.86 -35.76 -9.44
C ASP A 182 -21.78 -37.05 -8.62
N THR A 183 -22.83 -37.86 -8.70
CA THR A 183 -22.90 -39.18 -8.04
C THR A 183 -22.38 -40.28 -8.94
N LEU A 184 -21.94 -41.39 -8.34
CA LEU A 184 -21.49 -42.60 -9.05
C LEU A 184 -22.57 -43.20 -9.96
N LEU A 185 -23.85 -42.98 -9.64
CA LEU A 185 -24.99 -43.44 -10.43
C LEU A 185 -25.35 -42.47 -11.58
N GLY A 186 -24.48 -41.50 -11.91
CA GLY A 186 -24.66 -40.56 -13.00
C GLY A 186 -25.72 -39.47 -12.74
N LYS A 187 -26.17 -39.30 -11.49
CA LYS A 187 -27.06 -38.19 -11.11
C LYS A 187 -26.24 -36.98 -10.71
N ARG A 188 -26.63 -35.82 -11.23
CA ARG A 188 -26.09 -34.52 -10.85
C ARG A 188 -26.96 -33.86 -9.80
N LEU A 189 -26.32 -33.39 -8.73
CA LEU A 189 -26.92 -32.62 -7.64
C LEU A 189 -26.28 -31.24 -7.57
N TYR A 190 -27.04 -30.30 -7.03
CA TYR A 190 -26.62 -28.92 -6.82
C TYR A 190 -26.77 -28.60 -5.34
N LEU A 191 -25.68 -28.19 -4.72
CA LEU A 191 -25.61 -27.72 -3.34
C LEU A 191 -25.58 -26.19 -3.37
N LEU A 192 -26.68 -25.56 -2.95
CA LEU A 192 -26.71 -24.13 -2.68
C LEU A 192 -26.03 -23.88 -1.33
N LEU A 193 -25.16 -22.89 -1.26
CA LEU A 193 -24.53 -22.42 -0.03
C LEU A 193 -24.80 -20.94 0.15
N ILE A 194 -25.07 -20.52 1.39
CA ILE A 194 -25.07 -19.12 1.81
C ILE A 194 -24.05 -19.00 2.95
N ILE A 195 -23.07 -18.10 2.76
CA ILE A 195 -22.00 -17.85 3.72
C ILE A 195 -22.05 -16.41 4.22
N GLU A 196 -21.91 -16.22 5.53
CA GLU A 196 -21.65 -14.93 6.13
C GLU A 196 -20.17 -14.59 5.96
N LEU A 197 -19.89 -13.44 5.35
CA LEU A 197 -18.54 -13.12 4.89
C LEU A 197 -17.59 -12.68 6.01
N ASN A 198 -18.10 -12.08 7.09
CA ASN A 198 -17.27 -11.66 8.22
C ASN A 198 -16.64 -12.87 8.95
N LEU A 199 -17.52 -13.71 9.49
CA LEU A 199 -17.14 -14.90 10.28
C LEU A 199 -16.70 -16.07 9.41
N ARG A 200 -16.92 -16.01 8.08
CA ARG A 200 -16.75 -17.13 7.14
C ARG A 200 -17.60 -18.32 7.60
N LYS A 201 -18.80 -18.05 8.08
CA LYS A 201 -19.73 -19.04 8.62
C LYS A 201 -20.68 -19.49 7.53
N ILE A 202 -20.79 -20.80 7.29
CA ILE A 202 -21.83 -21.33 6.40
C ILE A 202 -23.15 -21.25 7.17
N VAL A 203 -24.03 -20.38 6.73
CA VAL A 203 -25.29 -20.09 7.43
C VAL A 203 -26.39 -21.01 6.95
N ARG A 204 -26.46 -21.25 5.65
CA ARG A 204 -27.44 -22.16 5.07
C ARG A 204 -26.82 -23.00 3.97
N PHE A 205 -27.33 -24.22 3.84
CA PHE A 205 -27.07 -25.06 2.69
C PHE A 205 -28.31 -25.88 2.34
N ASP A 206 -28.51 -26.14 1.05
CA ASP A 206 -29.60 -26.96 0.56
C ASP A 206 -29.17 -27.73 -0.69
N ILE A 207 -29.64 -28.97 -0.84
CA ILE A 207 -29.34 -29.83 -1.98
C ILE A 207 -30.58 -29.96 -2.86
N THR A 208 -30.40 -29.87 -4.17
CA THR A 208 -31.46 -30.07 -5.17
C THR A 208 -30.93 -30.75 -6.42
N GLN A 209 -31.79 -31.47 -7.14
CA GLN A 209 -31.50 -31.96 -8.51
C GLN A 209 -31.81 -30.89 -9.56
N ASN A 210 -32.71 -29.96 -9.23
CA ASN A 210 -33.23 -28.95 -10.14
C ASN A 210 -32.99 -27.56 -9.51
N PRO A 211 -31.89 -26.88 -9.87
CA PRO A 211 -31.57 -25.55 -9.35
C PRO A 211 -32.42 -24.51 -10.11
N THR A 212 -33.74 -24.53 -9.88
CA THR A 212 -34.65 -23.59 -10.52
C THR A 212 -34.69 -22.27 -9.76
N ARG A 213 -35.14 -21.22 -10.44
CA ARG A 213 -35.38 -19.92 -9.80
C ARG A 213 -36.38 -20.02 -8.65
N GLU A 214 -37.42 -20.83 -8.82
CA GLU A 214 -38.47 -21.04 -7.81
C GLU A 214 -37.89 -21.70 -6.56
N PHE A 215 -36.97 -22.66 -6.73
CA PHE A 215 -36.23 -23.23 -5.61
C PHE A 215 -35.42 -22.17 -4.88
N VAL A 216 -34.65 -21.35 -5.60
CA VAL A 216 -33.83 -20.28 -5.01
C VAL A 216 -34.69 -19.26 -4.25
N LYS A 217 -35.83 -18.84 -4.81
CA LYS A 217 -36.78 -17.93 -4.13
C LYS A 217 -37.24 -18.47 -2.78
N GLN A 218 -37.60 -19.75 -2.71
CA GLN A 218 -37.99 -20.38 -1.45
C GLN A 218 -36.84 -20.36 -0.43
N ARG A 219 -35.59 -20.53 -0.87
CA ARG A 219 -34.42 -20.51 0.03
C ARG A 219 -34.08 -19.11 0.50
N ILE A 220 -34.23 -18.11 -0.37
CA ILE A 220 -34.07 -16.70 -0.02
C ILE A 220 -35.13 -16.27 0.99
N GLN A 221 -36.39 -16.68 0.80
CA GLN A 221 -37.46 -16.37 1.75
C GLN A 221 -37.12 -16.88 3.16
N LEU A 222 -36.78 -18.17 3.27
CA LEU A 222 -36.39 -18.73 4.56
C LEU A 222 -35.15 -18.04 5.13
N PHE A 223 -34.22 -17.60 4.27
CA PHE A 223 -33.01 -16.90 4.70
C PHE A 223 -33.32 -15.50 5.26
N SER A 224 -34.21 -14.76 4.60
CA SER A 224 -34.72 -13.46 5.08
C SER A 224 -35.44 -13.59 6.43
N GLU A 225 -36.19 -14.68 6.64
CA GLU A 225 -36.84 -14.97 7.94
C GLU A 225 -35.82 -15.22 9.07
N ASP A 226 -34.71 -15.90 8.77
CA ASP A 226 -33.65 -16.17 9.74
C ASP A 226 -32.79 -14.92 10.06
N PHE A 227 -32.75 -13.94 9.15
CA PHE A 227 -31.93 -12.73 9.23
C PHE A 227 -32.73 -11.47 8.83
N PRO A 228 -33.55 -10.92 9.73
CA PRO A 228 -34.50 -9.84 9.43
C PRO A 228 -33.87 -8.44 9.30
N GLU A 229 -32.54 -8.31 9.43
CA GLU A 229 -31.84 -7.03 9.27
C GLU A 229 -31.60 -6.71 7.79
N GLN A 230 -31.22 -5.47 7.46
CA GLN A 230 -30.94 -5.11 6.07
C GLN A 230 -29.61 -5.73 5.59
N LEU A 231 -29.71 -6.84 4.84
CA LEU A 231 -28.55 -7.62 4.38
C LEU A 231 -28.18 -7.28 2.94
N THR A 232 -26.90 -7.45 2.62
CA THR A 232 -26.43 -7.48 1.23
C THR A 232 -26.04 -8.91 0.87
N LEU A 233 -26.64 -9.45 -0.20
CA LEU A 233 -26.37 -10.79 -0.67
C LEU A 233 -25.66 -10.75 -2.03
N ILE A 234 -24.43 -11.27 -2.05
CA ILE A 234 -23.57 -11.31 -3.24
C ILE A 234 -23.77 -12.66 -3.96
N TYR A 235 -24.00 -12.63 -5.27
CA TYR A 235 -24.19 -13.84 -6.08
C TYR A 235 -23.62 -13.69 -7.49
N ASP A 236 -23.40 -14.82 -8.16
CA ASP A 236 -22.83 -14.82 -9.51
C ASP A 236 -23.86 -14.38 -10.60
N ASN A 237 -23.43 -14.29 -11.85
CA ASN A 237 -24.34 -13.86 -12.93
C ASN A 237 -25.24 -14.98 -13.47
N ALA A 238 -25.43 -16.08 -12.74
CA ALA A 238 -26.26 -17.17 -13.24
C ALA A 238 -27.74 -16.74 -13.33
N PRO A 239 -28.49 -17.18 -14.37
CA PRO A 239 -29.88 -16.75 -14.60
C PRO A 239 -30.83 -17.04 -13.44
N GLN A 240 -30.52 -18.07 -12.63
CA GLN A 240 -31.33 -18.49 -11.50
C GLN A 240 -31.29 -17.46 -10.36
N PHE A 241 -30.20 -16.69 -10.24
CA PHE A 241 -30.04 -15.66 -9.22
C PHE A 241 -30.41 -14.26 -9.73
N THR A 242 -30.02 -13.92 -10.96
CA THR A 242 -30.17 -12.56 -11.50
C THR A 242 -31.61 -12.17 -11.83
N THR A 243 -32.50 -13.14 -12.04
CA THR A 243 -33.92 -12.90 -12.37
C THR A 243 -34.83 -12.78 -11.14
N ILE A 244 -34.26 -12.78 -9.94
CA ILE A 244 -34.98 -12.66 -8.68
C ILE A 244 -34.98 -11.18 -8.25
N ASP A 245 -36.16 -10.71 -7.82
CA ASP A 245 -36.28 -9.42 -7.15
C ASP A 245 -36.02 -9.62 -5.64
N TYR A 246 -34.81 -9.26 -5.19
CA TYR A 246 -34.39 -9.41 -3.79
C TYR A 246 -35.00 -8.35 -2.87
N SER A 247 -35.45 -7.22 -3.43
CA SER A 247 -36.05 -6.14 -2.65
C SER A 247 -37.35 -6.57 -1.96
N ALA A 248 -38.07 -7.52 -2.57
CA ALA A 248 -39.26 -8.15 -2.00
C ALA A 248 -38.98 -8.93 -0.70
N TYR A 249 -37.72 -9.23 -0.40
CA TYR A 249 -37.26 -9.94 0.81
C TYR A 249 -36.41 -9.05 1.72
N GLU A 250 -36.42 -7.73 1.50
CA GLU A 250 -35.60 -6.75 2.25
C GLU A 250 -34.08 -6.99 2.11
N ILE A 251 -33.66 -7.66 1.03
CA ILE A 251 -32.26 -7.98 0.74
C ILE A 251 -31.76 -7.08 -0.40
N ASP A 252 -30.58 -6.49 -0.21
CA ASP A 252 -29.82 -5.83 -1.27
C ASP A 252 -29.03 -6.85 -2.09
N GLY A 253 -29.57 -7.23 -3.24
CA GLY A 253 -28.97 -8.22 -4.14
C GLY A 253 -27.88 -7.61 -5.02
N VAL A 254 -26.64 -8.08 -4.87
CA VAL A 254 -25.50 -7.58 -5.64
C VAL A 254 -24.90 -8.70 -6.48
N ASN A 255 -25.01 -8.57 -7.80
CA ASN A 255 -24.36 -9.51 -8.70
C ASN A 255 -22.86 -9.21 -8.86
N THR A 256 -22.07 -10.26 -9.00
CA THR A 256 -20.64 -10.12 -9.35
C THR A 256 -20.48 -9.43 -10.71
N ALA A 257 -19.42 -8.64 -10.87
CA ALA A 257 -19.09 -8.07 -12.16
C ALA A 257 -18.73 -9.19 -13.17
N PRO A 258 -19.07 -9.01 -14.46
CA PRO A 258 -18.68 -9.96 -15.50
C PRO A 258 -17.16 -10.23 -15.47
N ALA A 259 -16.77 -11.51 -15.50
CA ALA A 259 -15.38 -11.97 -15.45
C ALA A 259 -14.59 -11.58 -14.18
N ALA A 260 -15.27 -11.37 -13.05
CA ALA A 260 -14.64 -11.06 -11.76
C ALA A 260 -14.89 -12.15 -10.71
N PRO A 261 -14.34 -13.37 -10.87
CA PRO A 261 -14.55 -14.49 -9.92
C PRO A 261 -14.11 -14.13 -8.50
N ASN A 262 -13.10 -13.27 -8.38
CA ASN A 262 -12.59 -12.80 -7.09
C ASN A 262 -13.65 -12.03 -6.24
N MET A 263 -14.74 -11.54 -6.83
CA MET A 263 -15.80 -10.88 -6.07
C MET A 263 -16.57 -11.86 -5.17
N ASN A 264 -16.57 -13.16 -5.51
CA ASN A 264 -17.17 -14.21 -4.69
C ASN A 264 -16.11 -15.16 -4.10
N ALA A 265 -14.85 -14.70 -3.96
CA ALA A 265 -13.72 -15.56 -3.59
C ALA A 265 -13.90 -16.33 -2.26
N PHE A 266 -14.67 -15.79 -1.31
CA PHE A 266 -14.89 -16.46 -0.02
C PHE A 266 -15.77 -17.70 -0.16
N ILE A 267 -16.87 -17.62 -0.91
CA ILE A 267 -17.72 -18.79 -1.13
C ILE A 267 -17.04 -19.80 -2.05
N GLU A 268 -16.36 -19.34 -3.11
CA GLU A 268 -15.58 -20.22 -4.00
C GLU A 268 -14.52 -21.01 -3.22
N ARG A 269 -13.83 -20.34 -2.29
CA ARG A 269 -12.87 -21.00 -1.41
C ARG A 269 -13.53 -22.00 -0.47
N THR A 270 -14.72 -21.68 0.03
CA THR A 270 -15.50 -22.56 0.91
C THR A 270 -15.96 -23.81 0.17
N ILE A 271 -16.50 -23.65 -1.04
CA ILE A 271 -16.82 -24.72 -1.99
C ILE A 271 -15.61 -25.63 -2.22
N GLY A 272 -14.46 -25.03 -2.52
CA GLY A 272 -13.22 -25.79 -2.71
C GLY A 272 -12.74 -26.50 -1.44
N SER A 273 -13.07 -26.02 -0.24
CA SER A 273 -12.77 -26.70 1.03
C SER A 273 -13.72 -27.88 1.27
N ILE A 274 -15.02 -27.73 1.02
CA ILE A 274 -16.00 -28.83 1.12
C ILE A 274 -15.61 -29.99 0.20
N TRP A 275 -15.18 -29.71 -1.03
CA TRP A 275 -14.69 -30.73 -1.94
C TRP A 275 -13.48 -31.47 -1.39
N ARG A 276 -12.37 -30.74 -1.21
CA ARG A 276 -11.06 -31.32 -0.88
C ARG A 276 -10.97 -31.92 0.52
N GLU A 277 -11.81 -31.46 1.44
CA GLU A 277 -11.76 -31.90 2.84
C GLU A 277 -12.88 -32.87 3.19
N ALA A 278 -13.95 -32.97 2.40
CA ALA A 278 -15.04 -33.91 2.66
C ALA A 278 -15.35 -34.76 1.43
N LEU A 279 -15.95 -34.18 0.39
CA LEU A 279 -16.60 -34.96 -0.68
C LEU A 279 -15.64 -35.85 -1.48
N ASP A 280 -14.39 -35.42 -1.72
CA ASP A 280 -13.38 -36.19 -2.45
C ASP A 280 -12.98 -37.51 -1.75
N HIS A 281 -13.33 -37.67 -0.48
CA HIS A 281 -12.97 -38.83 0.33
C HIS A 281 -14.09 -39.88 0.44
N PHE A 282 -15.24 -39.64 -0.18
CA PHE A 282 -16.38 -40.55 -0.13
C PHE A 282 -16.84 -41.00 -1.51
N LEU A 283 -17.30 -42.25 -1.59
CA LEU A 283 -18.08 -42.72 -2.73
C LEU A 283 -19.50 -42.14 -2.63
N LEU A 284 -19.80 -41.17 -3.51
CA LEU A 284 -21.06 -40.43 -3.50
C LEU A 284 -22.15 -41.20 -4.26
N ILE A 285 -23.05 -41.87 -3.53
CA ILE A 285 -24.03 -42.80 -4.11
C ILE A 285 -25.45 -42.21 -4.09
N SER A 286 -25.83 -41.53 -3.00
CA SER A 286 -27.20 -41.02 -2.82
C SER A 286 -27.24 -39.61 -2.26
N GLU A 287 -28.30 -38.88 -2.60
CA GLU A 287 -28.58 -37.53 -2.07
C GLU A 287 -28.63 -37.52 -0.53
N LYS A 288 -29.27 -38.53 0.08
CA LYS A 288 -29.36 -38.65 1.54
C LYS A 288 -27.98 -38.80 2.20
N GLN A 289 -27.09 -39.58 1.59
CA GLN A 289 -25.72 -39.74 2.06
C GLN A 289 -24.95 -38.43 1.95
N ILE A 290 -25.03 -37.76 0.79
CA ILE A 290 -24.36 -36.48 0.55
C ILE A 290 -24.85 -35.43 1.55
N LYS A 291 -26.17 -35.34 1.77
CA LYS A 291 -26.74 -34.42 2.76
C LYS A 291 -26.17 -34.65 4.16
N LYS A 292 -26.02 -35.92 4.57
CA LYS A 292 -25.43 -36.26 5.87
C LYS A 292 -23.96 -35.83 5.97
N ILE A 293 -23.16 -36.11 4.93
CA ILE A 293 -21.74 -35.73 4.86
C ILE A 293 -21.60 -34.20 4.92
N VAL A 294 -22.38 -33.48 4.10
CA VAL A 294 -22.33 -32.02 4.05
C VAL A 294 -22.77 -31.42 5.39
N GLN A 295 -23.85 -31.91 6.01
CA GLN A 295 -24.28 -31.45 7.34
C GLN A 295 -23.16 -31.61 8.38
N GLU A 296 -22.59 -32.82 8.48
CA GLU A 296 -21.53 -33.10 9.46
C GLU A 296 -20.26 -32.26 9.19
N TYR A 297 -19.94 -32.01 7.92
CA TYR A 297 -18.84 -31.12 7.56
C TYR A 297 -19.14 -29.66 7.90
N VAL A 298 -20.35 -29.15 7.62
CA VAL A 298 -20.76 -27.77 7.93
C VAL A 298 -20.71 -27.53 9.43
N ASP A 299 -21.20 -28.47 10.23
CA ASP A 299 -21.13 -28.40 11.69
C ASP A 299 -19.66 -28.31 12.14
N TYR A 300 -18.78 -29.12 11.54
CA TYR A 300 -17.35 -29.07 11.79
C TYR A 300 -16.69 -27.76 11.34
N TYR A 301 -17.04 -27.27 10.16
CA TYR A 301 -16.51 -26.07 9.54
C TYR A 301 -16.80 -24.82 10.39
N ASN A 302 -18.01 -24.74 10.94
CA ASN A 302 -18.48 -23.60 11.72
C ASN A 302 -18.03 -23.63 13.19
N HIS A 303 -17.99 -24.81 13.83
CA HIS A 303 -17.77 -24.90 15.28
C HIS A 303 -16.37 -25.33 15.69
N TYR A 304 -15.61 -26.01 14.82
CA TYR A 304 -14.36 -26.67 15.24
C TYR A 304 -13.17 -26.35 14.33
N ARG A 305 -13.39 -26.09 13.04
CA ARG A 305 -12.32 -25.88 12.07
C ARG A 305 -11.70 -24.49 12.24
N PRO A 306 -10.39 -24.36 12.51
CA PRO A 306 -9.73 -23.07 12.58
C PRO A 306 -9.54 -22.47 11.18
N HIS A 307 -9.89 -21.20 11.01
CA HIS A 307 -9.76 -20.50 9.72
C HIS A 307 -8.60 -19.52 9.76
N GLN A 308 -7.55 -19.82 8.99
CA GLN A 308 -6.36 -18.96 8.88
C GLN A 308 -6.70 -17.51 8.47
N GLY A 309 -7.77 -17.31 7.70
CA GLY A 309 -8.20 -16.00 7.22
C GLY A 309 -8.77 -15.07 8.30
N ILE A 310 -9.32 -15.61 9.40
CA ILE A 310 -9.78 -14.84 10.58
C ILE A 310 -8.94 -15.12 11.84
N ASN A 311 -8.02 -16.09 11.76
CA ASN A 311 -7.28 -16.62 12.89
C ASN A 311 -8.18 -17.03 14.07
N ARG A 312 -9.36 -17.56 13.74
CA ARG A 312 -10.45 -17.90 14.66
C ARG A 312 -11.29 -19.05 14.09
N ILE A 313 -12.13 -19.61 14.94
CA ILE A 313 -13.24 -20.50 14.58
C ILE A 313 -14.48 -19.60 14.41
N PRO A 314 -15.37 -19.83 13.42
CA PRO A 314 -16.49 -18.94 13.10
C PRO A 314 -17.40 -18.70 14.30
N ASP A 315 -17.84 -19.77 14.95
CA ASP A 315 -18.69 -19.68 16.16
C ASP A 315 -17.89 -19.56 17.47
N GLY A 316 -16.56 -19.58 17.36
CA GLY A 316 -15.63 -19.42 18.47
C GLY A 316 -15.53 -20.66 19.38
N GLU A 317 -14.31 -21.00 19.80
CA GLU A 317 -14.10 -21.88 20.95
C GLU A 317 -13.39 -21.13 22.06
N ASN A 318 -13.79 -21.41 23.30
CA ASN A 318 -13.05 -20.99 24.48
C ASN A 318 -11.73 -21.79 24.54
N CYS A 319 -10.61 -21.12 24.32
CA CYS A 319 -9.29 -21.71 24.51
C CYS A 319 -9.04 -21.93 26.02
N PHE A 320 -9.33 -23.14 26.52
CA PHE A 320 -8.92 -23.52 27.86
C PHE A 320 -7.43 -23.86 27.90
N SER A 321 -6.69 -23.28 28.86
CA SER A 321 -5.25 -23.56 29.06
C SER A 321 -5.00 -24.78 29.95
N PHE A 322 -6.03 -25.34 30.59
CA PHE A 322 -5.93 -26.42 31.57
C PHE A 322 -6.84 -27.60 31.20
N GLY A 323 -6.52 -28.81 31.69
CA GLY A 323 -7.26 -30.05 31.41
C GLY A 323 -6.56 -31.00 30.42
N SER A 324 -6.98 -32.25 30.37
CA SER A 324 -6.41 -33.25 29.45
C SER A 324 -6.92 -33.05 28.02
N ILE A 325 -6.05 -33.28 27.04
CA ILE A 325 -6.38 -33.15 25.61
C ILE A 325 -7.15 -34.41 25.18
N LYS A 326 -8.36 -34.22 24.66
CA LYS A 326 -9.19 -35.25 24.05
C LYS A 326 -9.38 -34.96 22.57
N LYS A 327 -9.72 -35.99 21.80
CA LYS A 327 -10.07 -35.87 20.38
C LYS A 327 -11.44 -36.47 20.12
N LYS A 328 -12.21 -35.84 19.24
CA LYS A 328 -13.50 -36.32 18.74
C LYS A 328 -13.38 -36.55 17.22
N PRO A 329 -13.69 -37.76 16.71
CA PRO A 329 -13.68 -37.99 15.27
C PRO A 329 -14.84 -37.25 14.60
N VAL A 330 -14.59 -36.80 13.37
CA VAL A 330 -15.55 -36.13 12.49
C VAL A 330 -15.45 -36.78 11.12
N LEU A 331 -16.59 -36.94 10.43
CA LEU A 331 -16.70 -37.58 9.12
C LEU A 331 -16.07 -38.97 9.12
N GLY A 332 -16.47 -39.80 10.08
CA GLY A 332 -15.94 -41.17 10.23
C GLY A 332 -14.45 -41.24 10.60
N GLY A 333 -13.87 -40.16 11.12
CA GLY A 333 -12.45 -40.09 11.51
C GLY A 333 -11.54 -39.47 10.45
N LEU A 334 -12.09 -38.99 9.34
CA LEU A 334 -11.36 -38.20 8.35
C LEU A 334 -10.75 -36.94 8.98
N HIS A 335 -11.51 -36.30 9.87
CA HIS A 335 -11.04 -35.17 10.69
C HIS A 335 -11.12 -35.51 12.17
N HIS A 336 -10.37 -34.77 12.97
CA HIS A 336 -10.42 -34.86 14.43
C HIS A 336 -10.45 -33.46 15.02
N HIS A 337 -11.49 -33.20 15.82
CA HIS A 337 -11.55 -32.00 16.65
C HIS A 337 -10.86 -32.29 17.99
N TYR A 338 -9.94 -31.40 18.40
CA TYR A 338 -9.18 -31.51 19.63
C TYR A 338 -9.68 -30.48 20.64
N TYR A 339 -10.01 -30.93 21.84
CA TYR A 339 -10.47 -30.06 22.94
C TYR A 339 -9.84 -30.48 24.26
N ARG A 340 -9.88 -29.58 25.24
CA ARG A 340 -9.57 -29.93 26.63
C ARG A 340 -10.88 -30.16 27.39
N SER A 341 -10.99 -31.26 28.11
CA SER A 341 -12.09 -31.43 29.06
C SER A 341 -11.83 -30.58 30.30
N SER A 342 -12.80 -29.76 30.70
CA SER A 342 -12.84 -29.16 32.04
C SER A 342 -12.68 -30.28 33.07
N ALA A 343 -11.72 -30.11 33.98
CA ALA A 343 -11.44 -31.09 35.04
C ALA A 343 -12.63 -31.22 36.00
#